data_AF-A0A562CJW9-F1
#
_entry.id   AF-A0A562CJW9-F1
#
_cell.length_a   1.000
_cell.length_b   1.000
_cell.length_c   1.000
_cell.angle_alpha   90.00
_cell.angle_beta   90.00
_cell.angle_gamma   90.00
#
_symmetry.space_group_name_H-M   'P 1'
#
loop_
_entity.id
_entity.type
_entity.pdbx_description
1 polymer ?
#
loop_
_entity_poly.entity_id
_entity_poly.type
_entity_poly.pdbx_seq_one_letter_code
_entity_poly.pdbx_strand_id
1 'polypeptide(L)'
;MVMEAFDVTPRIPRVIFTGDLESLDYAPVRRWCWRSPCRKAGRGTGRRDYTIRKLDRAAGRPSIGCHALWKHAGAELARRARAGDMIRTRPRGRTVINPGADWYVFCRDEICPPAILPVLERTETNAKAAQFSRSTGQQIVNRFRRLSHRRAWVHRNGQPPGTQVLLDRLETFDLSKE
;
A
#
# COMPACT_ATOMS: atom_id res chain seq x y z
N MET A 1 -11.51 -9.22 13.55
CA MET A 1 -12.68 -9.61 12.75
C MET A 1 -12.83 -8.69 11.56
N VAL A 2 -13.24 -9.20 10.40
CA VAL A 2 -13.58 -8.38 9.23
C VAL A 2 -14.90 -7.67 9.47
N MET A 3 -14.93 -6.38 9.18
CA MET A 3 -16.16 -5.57 9.21
C MET A 3 -16.73 -5.40 7.81
N GLU A 4 -15.88 -5.03 6.88
CA GLU A 4 -16.28 -4.72 5.51
C GLU A 4 -15.17 -5.13 4.54
N ALA A 5 -15.55 -5.53 3.33
CA ALA A 5 -14.64 -5.79 2.23
C ALA A 5 -15.25 -5.26 0.93
N PHE A 6 -14.49 -4.49 0.16
CA PHE A 6 -14.95 -3.87 -1.09
C PHE A 6 -13.79 -3.56 -2.04
N ASP A 7 -14.07 -3.44 -3.33
CA ASP A 7 -13.08 -3.06 -4.33
C ASP A 7 -12.96 -1.53 -4.44
N VAL A 8 -11.78 -0.97 -4.14
CA VAL A 8 -11.44 0.45 -4.37
C VAL A 8 -11.27 0.73 -5.85
N THR A 9 -10.67 -0.24 -6.56
CA THR A 9 -10.69 -0.38 -8.01
C THR A 9 -10.81 -1.88 -8.30
N PRO A 10 -11.08 -2.31 -9.55
CA PRO A 10 -11.19 -3.74 -9.88
C PRO A 10 -9.99 -4.61 -9.48
N ARG A 11 -8.83 -3.99 -9.21
CA ARG A 11 -7.58 -4.66 -8.83
C ARG A 11 -7.19 -4.48 -7.37
N ILE A 12 -7.97 -3.74 -6.59
CA ILE A 12 -7.60 -3.25 -5.25
C ILE A 12 -8.74 -3.48 -4.26
N PRO A 13 -8.88 -4.69 -3.69
CA PRO A 13 -9.77 -4.90 -2.57
C PRO A 13 -9.24 -4.21 -1.32
N ARG A 14 -10.14 -3.60 -0.57
CA ARG A 14 -9.89 -3.06 0.76
C ARG A 14 -10.69 -3.86 1.76
N VAL A 15 -10.04 -4.19 2.86
CA VAL A 15 -10.68 -4.91 3.97
C VAL A 15 -10.53 -4.07 5.23
N ILE A 16 -11.65 -3.82 5.89
CA ILE A 16 -11.74 -3.09 7.15
C ILE A 16 -11.88 -4.12 8.26
N PHE A 17 -11.14 -3.93 9.35
CA PHE A 17 -11.11 -4.82 10.48
C PHE A 17 -11.52 -4.10 11.76
N THR A 18 -11.95 -4.88 12.73
CA THR A 18 -12.03 -4.52 14.14
C THR A 18 -11.29 -5.57 14.99
N GLY A 19 -10.92 -5.22 16.21
CA GLY A 19 -10.25 -6.11 17.17
C GLY A 19 -9.66 -5.33 18.34
N ASP A 20 -8.80 -5.99 19.11
CA ASP A 20 -7.94 -5.30 20.07
C ASP A 20 -6.86 -4.51 19.32
N LEU A 21 -6.87 -3.19 19.53
CA LEU A 21 -6.03 -2.22 18.86
C LEU A 21 -5.28 -1.32 19.84
N GLU A 22 -5.52 -1.46 21.15
CA GLU A 22 -4.91 -0.58 22.15
C GLU A 22 -3.40 -0.70 22.11
N SER A 23 -2.91 -1.93 21.94
CA SER A 23 -1.48 -2.25 21.79
C SER A 23 -0.92 -1.99 20.39
N LEU A 24 -1.74 -1.54 19.43
CA LEU A 24 -1.28 -1.31 18.06
C LEU A 24 -0.57 0.03 17.92
N ASP A 25 0.76 -0.02 17.95
CA ASP A 25 1.64 1.08 17.56
C ASP A 25 1.55 1.36 16.04
N TYR A 26 0.57 2.16 15.62
CA TYR A 26 0.44 2.53 14.22
C TYR A 26 1.42 3.64 13.81
N ALA A 27 2.13 3.40 12.72
CA ALA A 27 2.91 4.40 11.99
C ALA A 27 2.67 4.24 10.48
N PRO A 28 2.93 5.27 9.66
CA PRO A 28 2.98 5.13 8.21
C PRO A 28 3.93 4.00 7.80
N VAL A 29 3.61 3.30 6.72
CA VAL A 29 4.39 2.14 6.23
C VAL A 29 4.48 0.96 7.23
N ARG A 30 3.66 0.94 8.29
CA ARG A 30 3.54 -0.23 9.18
C ARG A 30 2.87 -1.37 8.44
N ARG A 31 3.43 -2.58 8.57
CA ARG A 31 2.91 -3.80 7.96
C ARG A 31 2.30 -4.75 8.98
N TRP A 32 1.35 -5.57 8.53
CA TRP A 32 0.82 -6.73 9.21
C TRP A 32 1.11 -7.99 8.42
N CYS A 33 1.57 -9.02 9.10
CA CYS A 33 1.66 -10.35 8.54
C CYS A 33 0.32 -11.07 8.73
N TRP A 34 -0.41 -11.30 7.64
CA TRP A 34 -1.62 -12.11 7.59
C TRP A 34 -1.26 -13.57 7.51
N ARG A 35 -1.90 -14.39 8.34
CA ARG A 35 -1.85 -15.85 8.22
C ARG A 35 -3.14 -16.36 7.59
N SER A 36 -3.01 -17.02 6.45
CA SER A 36 -4.12 -17.66 5.74
C SER A 36 -3.88 -19.16 5.65
N PRO A 37 -4.89 -20.02 5.81
CA PRO A 37 -4.78 -21.44 5.47
C PRO A 37 -4.32 -21.60 4.02
N CYS A 38 -3.33 -22.45 3.75
CA CYS A 38 -2.97 -22.78 2.38
C CYS A 38 -4.00 -23.77 1.83
N ARG A 39 -4.56 -23.51 0.63
CA ARG A 39 -5.55 -24.39 0.00
C ARG A 39 -4.99 -25.75 -0.44
N LYS A 40 -3.68 -25.85 -0.66
CA LYS A 40 -3.05 -27.13 -0.98
C LYS A 40 -2.96 -27.96 0.30
N ALA A 41 -3.65 -29.10 0.32
CA ALA A 41 -3.59 -30.07 1.41
C ALA A 41 -2.13 -30.35 1.82
N GLY A 42 -1.87 -30.34 3.13
CA GLY A 42 -0.55 -30.61 3.71
C GLY A 42 0.44 -29.43 3.77
N ARG A 43 0.12 -28.22 3.27
CA ARG A 43 1.08 -27.07 3.25
C ARG A 43 0.94 -26.04 4.38
N GLY A 44 0.14 -26.32 5.41
CA GLY A 44 0.00 -25.45 6.59
C GLY A 44 -0.56 -24.05 6.29
N THR A 45 -0.16 -23.04 7.08
CA THR A 45 -0.62 -21.64 6.90
C THR A 45 0.39 -20.80 6.10
N GLY A 46 -0.07 -20.17 5.03
CA GLY A 46 0.68 -19.14 4.30
C GLY A 46 0.74 -17.82 5.07
N ARG A 47 1.86 -17.09 4.94
CA ARG A 47 2.09 -15.78 5.55
C ARG A 47 2.30 -14.71 4.47
N ARG A 48 1.66 -13.55 4.60
CA ARG A 48 1.84 -12.42 3.68
C ARG A 48 1.82 -11.10 4.42
N ASP A 49 2.73 -10.20 4.05
CA ASP A 49 2.82 -8.88 4.65
C ASP A 49 1.95 -7.89 3.88
N TYR A 50 1.13 -7.12 4.59
CA TYR A 50 0.25 -6.09 4.07
C TYR A 50 0.45 -4.78 4.82
N THR A 51 0.52 -3.67 4.10
CA THR A 51 0.65 -2.35 4.74
C THR A 51 -0.69 -1.85 5.25
N ILE A 52 -0.73 -1.38 6.50
CA ILE A 52 -1.91 -0.76 7.10
C ILE A 52 -2.14 0.59 6.43
N ARG A 53 -3.30 0.77 5.76
CA ARG A 53 -3.60 1.97 4.98
C ARG A 53 -4.03 3.14 5.86
N LYS A 54 -4.89 2.89 6.84
CA LYS A 54 -5.37 3.91 7.79
C LYS A 54 -5.80 3.21 9.07
N LEU A 55 -5.52 3.81 10.22
CA LEU A 55 -6.09 3.43 11.50
C LEU A 55 -7.03 4.55 11.97
N ASP A 56 -8.30 4.24 12.14
CA ASP A 56 -9.24 5.09 12.87
C ASP A 56 -9.34 4.58 14.31
N ARG A 57 -8.70 5.31 15.25
CA ARG A 57 -8.69 4.92 16.67
C ARG A 57 -10.03 5.21 17.34
N ALA A 58 -10.70 6.31 17.00
CA ALA A 58 -11.97 6.69 17.59
C ALA A 58 -13.05 5.65 17.30
N ALA A 59 -13.04 5.08 16.09
CA ALA A 59 -13.98 4.04 15.70
C ALA A 59 -13.52 2.61 16.03
N GLY A 60 -12.28 2.41 16.50
CA GLY A 60 -11.68 1.08 16.65
C GLY A 60 -11.56 0.32 15.33
N ARG A 61 -11.29 1.02 14.22
CA ARG A 61 -11.34 0.48 12.84
C ARG A 61 -10.01 0.69 12.09
N PRO A 62 -9.05 -0.24 12.18
CA PRO A 62 -7.98 -0.34 11.20
C PRO A 62 -8.56 -0.72 9.84
N SER A 63 -8.17 0.02 8.82
CA SER A 63 -8.35 -0.37 7.44
C SER A 63 -7.01 -0.76 6.84
N ILE A 64 -7.02 -1.88 6.13
CA ILE A 64 -5.89 -2.32 5.34
C ILE A 64 -6.32 -2.22 3.88
N GLY A 65 -5.55 -1.45 3.10
CA GLY A 65 -5.64 -1.52 1.65
C GLY A 65 -4.82 -2.73 1.21
N CYS A 66 -5.48 -3.80 0.81
CA CYS A 66 -4.82 -4.99 0.27
C CYS A 66 -4.72 -4.82 -1.23
N HIS A 67 -3.54 -4.44 -1.74
CA HIS A 67 -3.38 -4.44 -3.19
C HIS A 67 -3.30 -5.90 -3.69
N ALA A 68 -4.36 -6.40 -4.31
CA ALA A 68 -4.53 -7.80 -4.71
C ALA A 68 -3.94 -8.09 -6.08
N LEU A 69 -2.72 -7.62 -6.34
CA LEU A 69 -2.18 -7.65 -7.69
C LEU A 69 -1.78 -9.06 -8.17
N TRP A 70 -1.74 -10.05 -7.30
CA TRP A 70 -1.24 -11.37 -7.65
C TRP A 70 -2.22 -12.47 -7.27
N LYS A 71 -2.30 -13.52 -8.11
CA LYS A 71 -3.01 -14.79 -7.84
C LYS A 71 -2.31 -15.58 -6.72
N HIS A 72 -2.15 -14.96 -5.55
CA HIS A 72 -1.58 -15.55 -4.36
C HIS A 72 -2.61 -15.58 -3.25
N ALA A 73 -2.46 -16.52 -2.31
CA ALA A 73 -3.45 -16.85 -1.29
C ALA A 73 -4.03 -15.63 -0.54
N GLY A 74 -3.23 -14.60 -0.24
CA GLY A 74 -3.73 -13.44 0.50
C GLY A 74 -4.60 -12.47 -0.32
N ALA A 75 -4.44 -12.42 -1.65
CA ALA A 75 -5.30 -11.63 -2.54
C ALA A 75 -6.68 -12.29 -2.68
N GLU A 76 -6.71 -13.63 -2.81
CA GLU A 76 -7.95 -14.39 -2.79
C GLU A 76 -8.67 -14.26 -1.44
N LEU A 77 -7.93 -14.29 -0.34
CA LEU A 77 -8.48 -14.08 1.00
C LEU A 77 -9.12 -12.69 1.10
N ALA A 78 -8.44 -11.63 0.65
CA ALA A 78 -9.00 -10.28 0.68
C ALA A 78 -10.28 -10.14 -0.15
N ARG A 79 -10.34 -10.77 -1.34
CA ARG A 79 -11.54 -10.75 -2.21
C ARG A 79 -12.71 -11.54 -1.67
N ARG A 80 -12.43 -12.58 -0.88
CA ARG A 80 -13.47 -13.48 -0.32
C ARG A 80 -13.87 -13.10 1.10
N ALA A 81 -13.16 -12.15 1.72
CA ALA A 81 -13.43 -11.71 3.07
C ALA A 81 -14.87 -11.21 3.18
N ARG A 82 -15.59 -11.69 4.19
CA ARG A 82 -16.96 -11.29 4.53
C ARG A 82 -16.99 -10.73 5.94
N ALA A 83 -17.97 -9.88 6.22
CA ALA A 83 -18.24 -9.41 7.57
C ALA A 83 -18.35 -10.62 8.51
N GLY A 84 -17.67 -10.56 9.66
CA GLY A 84 -17.60 -11.67 10.62
C GLY A 84 -16.38 -12.59 10.47
N ASP A 85 -15.66 -12.57 9.33
CA ASP A 85 -14.50 -13.44 9.15
C ASP A 85 -13.38 -13.14 10.17
N MET A 86 -12.76 -14.21 10.67
CA MET A 86 -11.65 -14.12 11.62
C MET A 86 -10.31 -14.31 10.92
N ILE A 87 -9.52 -13.24 10.83
CA ILE A 87 -8.18 -13.24 10.26
C ILE A 87 -7.15 -13.01 11.36
N ARG A 88 -6.19 -13.94 11.49
CA ARG A 88 -5.08 -13.81 12.43
C ARG A 88 -3.97 -12.95 11.81
N THR A 89 -3.69 -11.83 12.44
CA THR A 89 -2.62 -10.91 12.05
C THR A 89 -1.51 -10.92 13.09
N ARG A 90 -0.32 -10.43 12.73
CA ARG A 90 0.73 -10.03 13.66
C ARG A 90 1.38 -8.76 13.13
N PRO A 91 1.72 -7.80 14.00
CA PRO A 91 2.49 -6.65 13.56
C PRO A 91 3.82 -7.07 12.93
N ARG A 92 4.20 -6.41 11.84
CA ARG A 92 5.47 -6.57 11.15
C ARG A 92 6.13 -5.19 11.01
N GLY A 93 7.45 -5.18 10.88
CA GLY A 93 8.27 -3.96 10.91
C GLY A 93 7.77 -2.86 9.97
N ARG A 94 8.21 -1.63 10.25
CA ARG A 94 7.90 -0.44 9.46
C ARG A 94 9.14 0.03 8.69
N THR A 95 8.91 0.76 7.62
CA THR A 95 9.93 1.65 7.04
C THR A 95 9.73 3.02 7.63
N VAL A 96 10.81 3.63 8.14
CA VAL A 96 10.77 5.02 8.62
C VAL A 96 11.30 5.91 7.50
N ILE A 97 10.57 6.98 7.21
CA ILE A 97 10.96 8.00 6.24
C ILE A 97 11.24 9.26 7.05
N ASN A 98 12.37 9.93 6.76
CA ASN A 98 12.74 11.17 7.43
C ASN A 98 11.68 12.25 7.13
N PRO A 99 10.92 12.75 8.14
CA PRO A 99 9.89 13.76 7.91
C PRO A 99 10.46 15.14 7.59
N GLY A 100 11.73 15.40 7.92
CA GLY A 100 12.44 16.65 7.67
C GLY A 100 13.24 16.66 6.36
N ALA A 101 13.00 15.72 5.44
CA ALA A 101 13.69 15.74 4.15
C ALA A 101 13.15 16.87 3.26
N ASP A 102 14.05 17.57 2.58
CA ASP A 102 13.72 18.63 1.61
C ASP A 102 13.01 18.06 0.36
N TRP A 103 13.27 16.80 0.05
CA TRP A 103 12.72 16.10 -1.10
C TRP A 103 12.48 14.61 -0.85
N TYR A 104 11.54 14.05 -1.61
CA TYR A 104 11.20 12.63 -1.60
C TYR A 104 11.09 12.08 -3.01
N VAL A 105 11.67 10.90 -3.25
CA VAL A 105 11.49 10.14 -4.50
C VAL A 105 10.87 8.79 -4.19
N PHE A 106 9.74 8.51 -4.84
CA PHE A 106 9.00 7.25 -4.70
C PHE A 106 8.92 6.51 -6.03
N CYS A 107 9.68 5.43 -6.15
CA CYS A 107 9.54 4.47 -7.24
C CYS A 107 8.62 3.33 -6.80
N ARG A 108 7.47 3.21 -7.46
CA ARG A 108 6.45 2.23 -7.11
C ARG A 108 5.87 1.54 -8.32
N ASP A 109 5.22 0.43 -8.05
CA ASP A 109 4.22 -0.15 -8.93
C ASP A 109 2.83 0.13 -8.36
N GLU A 110 1.85 -0.61 -8.86
CA GLU A 110 0.50 -0.50 -8.38
C GLU A 110 0.31 -1.05 -6.96
N ILE A 111 1.13 -1.95 -6.40
CA ILE A 111 0.91 -2.48 -5.02
C ILE A 111 1.32 -1.56 -3.88
N CYS A 112 2.13 -0.55 -4.18
CA CYS A 112 2.74 0.34 -3.20
C CYS A 112 1.91 1.55 -2.68
N PRO A 113 0.75 1.98 -3.24
CA PRO A 113 -0.04 3.09 -2.71
C PRO A 113 -0.37 2.99 -1.21
N PRO A 114 -0.74 1.82 -0.64
CA PRO A 114 -1.00 1.72 0.79
C PRO A 114 0.19 2.11 1.69
N ALA A 115 1.43 2.01 1.18
CA ALA A 115 2.63 2.42 1.89
C ALA A 115 2.97 3.89 1.69
N ILE A 116 2.88 4.40 0.46
CA ILE A 116 3.35 5.74 0.12
C ILE A 116 2.31 6.82 0.44
N LEU A 117 1.02 6.54 0.22
CA LEU A 117 -0.03 7.54 0.41
C LEU A 117 -0.11 8.06 1.85
N PRO A 118 -0.02 7.23 2.91
CA PRO A 118 -0.03 7.74 4.29
C PRO A 118 1.17 8.62 4.62
N VAL A 119 2.31 8.44 3.93
CA VAL A 119 3.50 9.27 4.10
C VAL A 119 3.23 10.64 3.48
N LEU A 120 2.83 10.66 2.21
CA LEU A 120 2.50 11.89 1.48
C LEU A 120 1.33 12.67 2.13
N GLU A 121 0.35 11.97 2.70
CA GLU A 121 -0.78 12.57 3.42
C GLU A 121 -0.35 13.27 4.73
N ARG A 122 0.79 12.89 5.31
CA ARG A 122 1.30 13.39 6.59
C ARG A 122 2.52 14.30 6.45
N THR A 123 3.07 14.46 5.26
CA THR A 123 4.15 15.41 5.04
C THR A 123 3.57 16.82 5.18
N GLU A 124 3.98 17.52 6.23
CA GLU A 124 3.52 18.89 6.54
C GLU A 124 4.46 19.97 5.97
N THR A 125 5.57 19.56 5.36
CA THR A 125 6.58 20.45 4.78
C THR A 125 6.26 20.81 3.33
N ASN A 126 6.77 21.96 2.85
CA ASN A 126 6.78 22.32 1.41
C ASN A 126 7.77 21.47 0.59
N ALA A 127 8.11 20.26 1.05
CA ALA A 127 9.06 19.39 0.38
C ALA A 127 8.60 19.03 -1.03
N LYS A 128 9.57 18.85 -1.92
CA LYS A 128 9.33 18.40 -3.29
C LYS A 128 9.16 16.89 -3.28
N ALA A 129 8.08 16.37 -3.86
CA ALA A 129 7.85 14.93 -3.94
C ALA A 129 7.69 14.50 -5.40
N ALA A 130 8.50 13.51 -5.80
CA ALA A 130 8.42 12.89 -7.11
C ALA A 130 7.96 11.44 -6.99
N GLN A 131 6.95 11.06 -7.78
CA GLN A 131 6.44 9.70 -7.81
C GLN A 131 6.50 9.12 -9.21
N PHE A 132 7.20 8.00 -9.34
CA PHE A 132 7.24 7.17 -10.53
C PHE A 132 6.42 5.93 -10.29
N SER A 133 5.33 5.77 -11.05
CA SER A 133 4.45 4.61 -10.87
C SER A 133 4.40 3.76 -12.13
N ARG A 134 4.83 2.51 -12.00
CA ARG A 134 4.49 1.46 -12.95
C ARG A 134 3.05 1.02 -12.74
N SER A 135 2.30 0.88 -13.83
CA SER A 135 0.96 0.29 -13.78
C SER A 135 0.59 -0.35 -15.11
N THR A 136 -0.33 -1.30 -15.00
CA THR A 136 -1.00 -2.02 -16.09
C THR A 136 -2.44 -1.53 -16.31
N GLY A 137 -2.87 -0.44 -15.67
CA GLY A 137 -4.26 0.05 -15.74
C GLY A 137 -4.56 1.28 -14.89
N GLN A 138 -5.84 1.47 -14.56
CA GLN A 138 -6.35 2.67 -13.87
C GLN A 138 -5.66 2.90 -12.52
N GLN A 139 -5.20 4.13 -12.31
CA GLN A 139 -4.36 4.53 -11.18
C GLN A 139 -5.21 5.18 -10.08
N ILE A 140 -4.82 4.96 -8.82
CA ILE A 140 -5.31 5.80 -7.72
C ILE A 140 -4.63 7.16 -7.84
N VAL A 141 -5.41 8.18 -8.18
CA VAL A 141 -4.96 9.58 -8.28
C VAL A 141 -5.36 10.31 -7.00
N ASN A 142 -4.42 10.53 -6.09
CA ASN A 142 -4.63 11.40 -4.92
C ASN A 142 -4.11 12.81 -5.21
N ARG A 143 -4.80 13.83 -4.69
CA ARG A 143 -4.27 15.20 -4.57
C ARG A 143 -3.78 15.41 -3.15
N PHE A 144 -2.61 16.01 -2.99
CA PHE A 144 -2.03 16.33 -1.68
C PHE A 144 -2.01 17.85 -1.53
N ARG A 145 -2.56 18.37 -0.43
CA ARG A 145 -2.75 19.82 -0.23
C ARG A 145 -1.45 20.59 0.08
N ARG A 146 -0.46 19.94 0.68
CA ARG A 146 0.74 20.59 1.27
C ARG A 146 2.05 20.14 0.64
N LEU A 147 2.00 19.54 -0.54
CA LEU A 147 3.16 18.99 -1.24
C LEU A 147 3.17 19.50 -2.68
N SER A 148 4.29 20.07 -3.09
CA SER A 148 4.61 20.26 -4.51
C SER A 148 4.92 18.89 -5.10
N HIS A 149 3.85 18.18 -5.49
CA HIS A 149 3.90 16.78 -5.87
C HIS A 149 3.90 16.61 -7.39
N ARG A 150 5.03 16.18 -7.93
CA ARG A 150 5.20 15.81 -9.33
C ARG A 150 4.98 14.30 -9.50
N ARG A 151 4.16 13.95 -10.49
CA ARG A 151 3.91 12.56 -10.87
C ARG A 151 4.43 12.30 -12.26
N ALA A 152 5.24 11.27 -12.38
CA ALA A 152 5.61 10.67 -13.65
C ALA A 152 4.97 9.28 -13.73
N TRP A 153 4.09 9.08 -14.71
CA TRP A 153 3.51 7.78 -14.98
C TRP A 153 4.39 7.03 -15.96
N VAL A 154 4.82 5.82 -15.58
CA VAL A 154 5.60 4.94 -16.45
C VAL A 154 4.73 3.74 -16.76
N HIS A 155 4.09 3.74 -17.92
CA HIS A 155 3.20 2.65 -18.30
C HIS A 155 4.01 1.42 -18.70
N ARG A 156 3.63 0.24 -18.19
CA ARG A 156 4.32 -1.01 -18.54
C ARG A 156 4.03 -1.46 -19.98
N ASN A 157 2.91 -1.06 -20.57
CA ASN A 157 2.51 -1.43 -21.94
C ASN A 157 2.73 -2.92 -22.27
N GLY A 158 2.42 -3.82 -21.32
CA GLY A 158 2.59 -5.26 -21.49
C GLY A 158 3.99 -5.82 -21.20
N GLN A 159 5.01 -4.98 -21.00
CA GLN A 159 6.38 -5.41 -20.70
C GLN A 159 6.49 -6.17 -19.37
N PRO A 160 7.32 -7.22 -19.27
CA PRO A 160 7.48 -8.03 -18.06
C PRO A 160 8.08 -7.22 -16.88
N PRO A 161 7.93 -7.70 -15.63
CA PRO A 161 8.59 -7.08 -14.47
C PRO A 161 10.11 -7.12 -14.63
N GLY A 162 10.82 -6.11 -14.10
CA GLY A 162 12.29 -6.06 -14.13
C GLY A 162 12.91 -5.27 -15.29
N THR A 163 12.10 -4.61 -16.13
CA THR A 163 12.59 -3.73 -17.20
C THR A 163 13.15 -2.39 -16.69
N GLN A 164 14.13 -1.84 -17.43
CA GLN A 164 14.90 -0.63 -17.13
C GLN A 164 14.06 0.67 -17.15
N VAL A 165 12.82 0.62 -17.64
CA VAL A 165 11.97 1.81 -17.92
C VAL A 165 11.81 2.76 -16.72
N LEU A 166 11.79 2.24 -15.48
CA LEU A 166 11.76 3.10 -14.29
C LEU A 166 13.10 3.81 -14.04
N LEU A 167 14.21 3.12 -14.29
CA LEU A 167 15.56 3.63 -14.12
C LEU A 167 15.86 4.70 -15.17
N ASP A 168 15.52 4.46 -16.43
CA ASP A 168 15.66 5.46 -17.52
C ASP A 168 14.90 6.75 -17.20
N ARG A 169 13.69 6.60 -16.63
CA ARG A 169 12.88 7.76 -16.25
C ARG A 169 13.43 8.49 -15.03
N LEU A 170 14.07 7.77 -14.12
CA LEU A 170 14.71 8.33 -12.94
C LEU A 170 15.99 9.10 -13.31
N GLU A 171 16.81 8.55 -14.22
CA GLU A 171 18.05 9.17 -14.69
C GLU A 171 17.82 10.55 -15.33
N THR A 172 16.69 10.72 -16.02
CA THR A 172 16.33 11.98 -16.70
C THR A 172 15.52 12.93 -15.82
N PHE A 173 15.24 12.57 -14.57
CA PHE A 173 14.38 13.38 -13.71
C PHE A 173 15.15 14.38 -12.88
N ASP A 174 14.74 15.65 -12.99
CA ASP A 174 15.32 16.76 -12.25
C ASP A 174 14.31 17.30 -11.23
N LEU A 175 14.68 17.19 -9.95
CA LEU A 175 13.93 17.72 -8.81
C LEU A 175 14.00 19.25 -8.71
N SER A 176 14.97 19.89 -9.37
CA SER A 176 15.22 21.33 -9.24
C SER A 176 14.38 22.19 -10.19
N LYS A 177 14.04 21.69 -11.38
CA LYS A 177 13.22 22.43 -12.36
C LYS A 177 11.81 22.62 -11.84
N GLU A 178 11.36 23.87 -11.73
CA GLU A 178 10.02 24.28 -11.22
C GLU A 178 8.95 24.33 -12.30
#